data_AF-A0A953JV94-F1
#
_entry.id   AF-A0A953JV94-F1
#
_cell.length_a   1.000
_cell.length_b   1.000
_cell.length_c   1.000
_cell.angle_alpha   90.00
_cell.angle_beta   90.00
_cell.angle_gamma   90.00
#
_symmetry.space_group_name_H-M   'P 1'
#
loop_
_entity.id
_entity.type
_entity.pdbx_description
1 polymer ?
#
loop_
_entity_poly.entity_id
_entity_poly.type
_entity_poly.pdbx_seq_one_letter_code
_entity_poly.pdbx_strand_id
1 'polypeptide(L)'
;MYEPRITRGLVSCAALAATLAIGQATYGAKPSPTGSDAAAIGKTIHDFHAEDFRGKEVKLSDLSGSKVVVVAFLGVECPLAKLYAPRLVKLASELSSQGVAFVGIDSNRQDSLAEIADFARDAKIEFPLLKDTGNVIADQIGATRTPQVFLLDQDRVVRYAGRIDDQYGIHNGGSYQRPAATSEELKRAIGELLAGKPVSAPVTEADGCLIGRARPVKDNAEVTYSKQIARIFNANCVECHRDGQIAPFALTSYDESAGWADMIAEVVSEGRMPPWHADPNHGTFSNDARLSNEEKQQIAAWAAAGAPQGDPSELPPAPQFASGWQMPDSPDAVIHIADKPYTVPAEGTVAYQYFMVDPGFTEDKWVRVAECLPDNRSVVHHIIVFVKPPTENPKDARGFQFLVGYAPGTRPYVLPDGMAKLIPAGSKLVFQMHYTSNGTEQVDRSSVGLCFVKDPKSVKQRVVTGNASNGRFVIPAGDGNHEVKSERKFVKDTTVMSLFPHMHLRGKSFRYELAYADGRKEILLDVPRYDFNWQNHFIFEKALVAPAGSVLKCTAHFDNSEENLANPDPTSEVRWGDQTWEEMMIGWYDIAVPAGDDPATYTDHRRGKDDEGE
;
A
#
# COMPACT_ATOMS: atom_id res chain seq x y z
N MET A 1 -9.56 47.99 -62.11
CA MET A 1 -10.51 48.83 -62.89
C MET A 1 -11.77 48.01 -63.09
N TYR A 2 -12.93 48.60 -62.76
CA TYR A 2 -14.30 48.13 -63.01
C TYR A 2 -14.92 47.04 -62.10
N GLU A 3 -15.47 47.54 -60.99
CA GLU A 3 -16.85 47.30 -60.46
C GLU A 3 -17.94 47.14 -61.56
N PRO A 4 -19.19 46.66 -61.29
CA PRO A 4 -20.07 47.07 -60.15
C PRO A 4 -21.05 45.94 -59.67
N ARG A 5 -22.00 46.02 -58.73
CA ARG A 5 -22.43 46.87 -57.60
C ARG A 5 -23.70 46.19 -56.99
N ILE A 6 -24.06 46.58 -55.75
CA ILE A 6 -25.44 46.67 -55.16
C ILE A 6 -26.07 45.30 -54.74
N THR A 7 -26.63 45.05 -53.54
CA THR A 7 -27.30 45.87 -52.50
C THR A 7 -27.35 45.14 -51.14
N ARG A 8 -27.54 45.93 -50.07
CA ARG A 8 -27.90 45.55 -48.69
C ARG A 8 -29.27 44.86 -48.58
N GLY A 9 -29.46 44.01 -47.56
CA GLY A 9 -30.79 43.63 -47.05
C GLY A 9 -30.76 42.63 -45.88
N LEU A 10 -31.42 42.97 -44.78
CA LEU A 10 -31.38 42.38 -43.44
C LEU A 10 -31.97 40.94 -43.27
N VAL A 11 -31.33 40.18 -42.35
CA VAL A 11 -31.87 39.43 -41.19
C VAL A 11 -33.02 38.42 -41.38
N SER A 12 -32.72 37.11 -41.28
CA SER A 12 -32.97 36.24 -40.10
C SER A 12 -32.95 34.74 -40.48
N CYS A 13 -32.80 33.90 -39.44
CA CYS A 13 -33.02 32.44 -39.37
C CYS A 13 -31.80 31.50 -39.55
N ALA A 14 -31.27 31.12 -38.38
CA ALA A 14 -31.10 29.75 -37.89
C ALA A 14 -30.36 28.72 -38.76
N ALA A 15 -29.16 28.34 -38.31
CA ALA A 15 -28.62 27.00 -38.50
C ALA A 15 -28.02 26.51 -37.18
N LEU A 16 -28.55 25.39 -36.68
CA LEU A 16 -28.05 24.63 -35.56
C LEU A 16 -26.56 24.27 -35.76
N ALA A 17 -25.71 24.68 -34.84
CA ALA A 17 -24.42 24.04 -34.62
C ALA A 17 -24.53 23.27 -33.29
N ALA A 18 -24.72 21.95 -33.39
CA ALA A 18 -24.59 21.06 -32.25
C ALA A 18 -23.10 20.87 -31.93
N THR A 19 -22.58 21.68 -31.01
CA THR A 19 -21.30 21.42 -30.36
C THR A 19 -21.49 20.29 -29.36
N LEU A 20 -20.95 19.10 -29.67
CA LEU A 20 -20.67 18.09 -28.67
C LEU A 20 -19.62 18.64 -27.70
N ALA A 21 -20.09 19.17 -26.57
CA ALA A 21 -19.26 19.41 -25.42
C ALA A 21 -18.93 18.06 -24.79
N ILE A 22 -17.72 17.55 -25.04
CA ILE A 22 -17.11 16.51 -24.22
C ILE A 22 -16.85 17.17 -22.86
N GLY A 23 -17.78 16.95 -21.93
CA GLY A 23 -17.60 17.37 -20.54
C GLY A 23 -16.40 16.63 -19.97
N GLN A 24 -15.28 17.34 -19.83
CA GLN A 24 -14.24 16.90 -18.91
C GLN A 24 -14.87 16.90 -17.51
N ALA A 25 -15.08 15.70 -16.97
CA ALA A 25 -15.36 15.54 -15.56
C ALA A 25 -14.13 16.05 -14.81
N THR A 26 -14.19 17.31 -14.40
CA THR A 26 -13.33 17.84 -13.35
C THR A 26 -13.65 17.01 -12.11
N TYR A 27 -12.78 16.04 -11.79
CA TYR A 27 -12.73 15.44 -10.48
C TYR A 27 -12.63 16.59 -9.47
N GLY A 28 -13.70 16.79 -8.70
CA GLY A 28 -13.79 17.88 -7.74
C GLY A 28 -12.63 17.81 -6.74
N ALA A 29 -12.06 18.97 -6.44
CA ALA A 29 -11.09 19.11 -5.37
C ALA A 29 -11.64 18.55 -4.04
N LYS A 30 -10.76 17.87 -3.28
CA LYS A 30 -10.98 17.33 -1.93
C LYS A 30 -11.76 18.34 -1.06
N PRO A 31 -12.91 17.99 -0.44
CA PRO A 31 -13.37 18.70 0.74
C PRO A 31 -12.29 18.52 1.81
N SER A 32 -11.66 19.62 2.21
CA SER A 32 -10.55 19.57 3.16
C SER A 32 -11.02 18.97 4.50
N PRO A 33 -10.37 17.92 5.05
CA PRO A 33 -10.70 17.32 6.36
C PRO A 33 -10.61 18.32 7.52
N THR A 34 -9.95 19.45 7.28
CA THR A 34 -9.85 20.60 8.19
C THR A 34 -11.21 21.19 8.60
N GLY A 35 -12.30 20.91 7.87
CA GLY A 35 -13.63 21.46 8.15
C GLY A 35 -14.26 20.98 9.47
N SER A 36 -14.16 19.70 9.82
CA SER A 36 -14.72 19.17 11.08
C SER A 36 -13.91 19.58 12.29
N ASP A 37 -12.59 19.55 12.16
CA ASP A 37 -11.67 19.76 13.28
C ASP A 37 -11.62 21.24 13.67
N ALA A 38 -11.67 22.14 12.68
CA ALA A 38 -11.83 23.57 12.93
C ALA A 38 -13.17 23.90 13.62
N ALA A 39 -14.23 23.14 13.33
CA ALA A 39 -15.53 23.32 13.97
C ALA A 39 -15.56 22.87 15.44
N ALA A 40 -14.62 22.01 15.86
CA ALA A 40 -14.52 21.56 17.25
C ALA A 40 -13.85 22.60 18.16
N ILE A 41 -12.94 23.44 17.64
CA ILE A 41 -12.18 24.41 18.44
C ILE A 41 -13.11 25.42 19.12
N GLY A 42 -12.92 25.61 20.43
CA GLY A 42 -13.75 26.50 21.24
C GLY A 42 -15.07 25.88 21.72
N LYS A 43 -15.40 24.65 21.30
CA LYS A 43 -16.56 23.91 21.79
C LYS A 43 -16.32 23.42 23.22
N THR A 44 -17.26 23.70 24.12
CA THR A 44 -17.29 23.07 25.46
C THR A 44 -17.87 21.67 25.32
N ILE A 45 -17.15 20.68 25.83
CA ILE A 45 -17.60 19.29 25.88
C ILE A 45 -18.39 19.08 27.17
N HIS A 46 -19.66 18.67 27.04
CA HIS A 46 -20.48 18.32 28.19
C HIS A 46 -20.06 16.97 28.77
N ASP A 47 -20.46 16.72 30.01
CA ASP A 47 -20.16 15.46 30.68
C ASP A 47 -20.69 14.29 29.85
N PHE A 48 -19.86 13.27 29.68
CA PHE A 48 -20.20 12.02 29.01
C PHE A 48 -19.82 10.87 29.93
N HIS A 49 -20.44 9.71 29.72
CA HIS A 49 -20.09 8.48 30.40
C HIS A 49 -20.07 7.32 29.41
N ALA A 50 -19.14 6.39 29.61
CA ALA A 50 -19.07 5.14 28.88
C ALA A 50 -18.33 4.11 29.74
N GLU A 51 -18.57 2.83 29.44
CA GLU A 51 -17.83 1.74 30.08
C GLU A 51 -16.44 1.61 29.44
N ASP A 52 -15.43 1.44 30.29
CA ASP A 52 -14.11 1.03 29.85
C ASP A 52 -14.06 -0.48 29.56
N PHE A 53 -13.01 -0.93 28.87
CA PHE A 53 -12.80 -2.35 28.55
C PHE A 53 -12.70 -3.29 29.78
N ARG A 54 -12.64 -2.74 31.00
CA ARG A 54 -12.62 -3.47 32.27
C ARG A 54 -14.00 -3.46 32.95
N GLY A 55 -15.03 -2.93 32.29
CA GLY A 55 -16.40 -2.81 32.79
C GLY A 55 -16.59 -1.69 33.81
N LYS A 56 -15.63 -0.76 33.94
CA LYS A 56 -15.75 0.40 34.82
C LYS A 56 -16.40 1.55 34.06
N GLU A 57 -17.50 2.07 34.56
CA GLU A 57 -18.05 3.34 34.09
C GLU A 57 -17.08 4.49 34.38
N VAL A 58 -16.77 5.29 33.35
CA VAL A 58 -15.91 6.47 33.45
C VAL A 58 -16.66 7.68 32.93
N LYS A 59 -16.59 8.79 33.67
CA LYS A 59 -17.21 10.07 33.33
C LYS A 59 -16.16 11.12 33.02
N LEU A 60 -16.46 12.08 32.14
CA LEU A 60 -15.56 13.22 31.92
C LEU A 60 -15.38 14.02 33.23
N SER A 61 -16.44 14.11 34.04
CA SER A 61 -16.42 14.76 35.36
C SER A 61 -15.50 14.08 36.37
N ASP A 62 -15.19 12.78 36.22
CA ASP A 62 -14.20 12.08 37.05
C ASP A 62 -12.79 12.66 36.86
N LEU A 63 -12.54 13.31 35.71
CA LEU A 63 -11.27 13.95 35.35
C LEU A 63 -11.23 15.45 35.72
N SER A 64 -12.18 15.95 36.51
CA SER A 64 -12.28 17.38 36.90
C SER A 64 -11.04 17.92 37.62
N GLY A 65 -10.26 17.07 38.30
CA GLY A 65 -9.00 17.45 38.93
C GLY A 65 -7.84 17.74 37.96
N SER A 66 -7.97 17.35 36.69
CA SER A 66 -6.93 17.54 35.67
C SER A 66 -7.02 18.92 35.02
N LYS A 67 -5.89 19.59 34.90
CA LYS A 67 -5.75 20.88 34.21
C LYS A 67 -6.02 20.75 32.71
N VAL A 68 -5.64 19.60 32.14
CA VAL A 68 -5.76 19.30 30.72
C VAL A 68 -6.23 17.86 30.57
N VAL A 69 -7.13 17.60 29.63
CA VAL A 69 -7.60 16.25 29.28
C VAL A 69 -7.36 16.00 27.80
N VAL A 70 -6.62 14.94 27.48
CA VAL A 70 -6.46 14.43 26.13
C VAL A 70 -7.53 13.37 25.88
N VAL A 71 -8.38 13.61 24.89
CA VAL A 71 -9.35 12.62 24.39
C VAL A 71 -8.79 12.06 23.09
N ALA A 72 -8.44 10.78 23.08
CA ALA A 72 -7.86 10.09 21.94
C ALA A 72 -8.85 9.09 21.34
N PHE A 73 -9.28 9.29 20.10
CA PHE A 73 -10.12 8.34 19.39
C PHE A 73 -9.27 7.22 18.78
N LEU A 74 -9.40 6.01 19.32
CA LEU A 74 -8.56 4.85 19.00
C LEU A 74 -9.47 3.68 18.60
N GLY A 75 -9.55 3.42 17.30
CA GLY A 75 -10.14 2.21 16.75
C GLY A 75 -9.08 1.14 16.63
N VAL A 76 -9.37 -0.03 17.17
CA VAL A 76 -8.35 -1.04 17.50
C VAL A 76 -7.87 -1.84 16.32
N GLU A 77 -8.60 -1.80 15.21
CA GLU A 77 -8.19 -2.38 13.94
C GLU A 77 -7.40 -1.41 13.05
N CYS A 78 -7.39 -0.10 13.36
CA CYS A 78 -6.64 0.87 12.59
C CYS A 78 -5.11 0.68 12.76
N PRO A 79 -4.35 0.48 11.67
CA PRO A 79 -2.90 0.31 11.76
C PRO A 79 -2.18 1.49 12.40
N LEU A 80 -2.61 2.73 12.09
CA LEU A 80 -2.01 3.93 12.66
C LEU A 80 -2.31 4.03 14.17
N ALA A 81 -3.50 3.61 14.64
CA ALA A 81 -3.82 3.62 16.06
C ALA A 81 -2.91 2.65 16.85
N LYS A 82 -2.60 1.47 16.28
CA LYS A 82 -1.64 0.51 16.86
C LYS A 82 -0.23 1.10 16.97
N LEU A 83 0.25 1.79 15.93
CA LEU A 83 1.55 2.46 15.94
C LEU A 83 1.62 3.60 16.98
N TYR A 84 0.52 4.34 17.15
CA TYR A 84 0.47 5.48 18.06
C TYR A 84 0.15 5.15 19.52
N ALA A 85 -0.41 3.98 19.82
CA ALA A 85 -0.79 3.63 21.19
C ALA A 85 0.39 3.64 22.19
N PRO A 86 1.57 3.04 21.89
CA PRO A 86 2.73 3.13 22.79
C PRO A 86 3.19 4.58 23.05
N ARG A 87 3.10 5.45 22.03
CA ARG A 87 3.42 6.88 22.16
C ARG A 87 2.46 7.59 23.11
N LEU A 88 1.16 7.33 23.00
CA LEU A 88 0.16 7.90 23.89
C LEU A 88 0.32 7.40 25.33
N VAL A 89 0.64 6.12 25.54
CA VAL A 89 0.94 5.56 26.87
C VAL A 89 2.15 6.26 27.49
N LYS A 90 3.22 6.45 26.73
CA LYS A 90 4.41 7.17 27.18
C LYS A 90 4.09 8.61 27.59
N LEU A 91 3.36 9.36 26.74
CA LEU A 91 2.94 10.73 27.05
C LEU A 91 2.04 10.79 28.30
N ALA A 92 1.10 9.86 28.44
CA ALA A 92 0.23 9.78 29.61
C ALA A 92 1.03 9.58 30.90
N SER A 93 2.00 8.66 30.88
CA SER A 93 2.89 8.41 32.02
C SER A 93 3.72 9.65 32.38
N GLU A 94 4.40 10.26 31.39
CA GLU A 94 5.29 11.41 31.60
C GLU A 94 4.56 12.67 32.09
N LEU A 95 3.30 12.88 31.67
CA LEU A 95 2.56 14.12 31.90
C LEU A 95 1.53 14.02 33.04
N SER A 96 1.27 12.81 33.56
CA SER A 96 0.32 12.56 34.66
C SER A 96 0.57 13.48 35.87
N SER A 97 1.82 13.57 36.32
CA SER A 97 2.24 14.40 37.46
C SER A 97 2.08 15.91 37.24
N GLN A 98 1.91 16.35 35.99
CA GLN A 98 1.73 17.76 35.61
C GLN A 98 0.26 18.18 35.56
N GLY A 99 -0.66 17.25 35.86
CA GLY A 99 -2.11 17.47 35.83
C GLY A 99 -2.74 17.24 34.46
N VAL A 100 -2.12 16.40 33.62
CA VAL A 100 -2.68 15.96 32.33
C VAL A 100 -3.30 14.57 32.50
N ALA A 101 -4.56 14.42 32.12
CA ALA A 101 -5.22 13.12 32.03
C ALA A 101 -5.42 12.71 30.58
N PHE A 102 -5.44 11.40 30.34
CA PHE A 102 -5.74 10.80 29.04
C PHE A 102 -6.99 9.93 29.17
N VAL A 103 -7.82 9.94 28.13
CA VAL A 103 -8.93 9.01 27.95
C VAL A 103 -8.94 8.59 26.47
N GLY A 104 -8.88 7.28 26.25
CA GLY A 104 -9.08 6.68 24.95
C GLY A 104 -10.56 6.42 24.71
N ILE A 105 -11.01 6.57 23.47
CA ILE A 105 -12.39 6.30 23.07
C ILE A 105 -12.37 5.51 21.76
N ASP A 106 -12.96 4.33 21.78
CA ASP A 106 -13.29 3.56 20.59
C ASP A 106 -14.74 3.87 20.20
N SER A 107 -14.93 4.48 19.03
CA SER A 107 -16.24 4.81 18.47
C SER A 107 -16.56 4.00 17.21
N ASN A 108 -15.79 2.96 16.90
CA ASN A 108 -16.06 2.11 15.76
C ASN A 108 -17.21 1.16 16.08
N ARG A 109 -18.18 0.96 15.18
CA ARG A 109 -19.29 0.03 15.49
C ARG A 109 -18.87 -1.44 15.44
N GLN A 110 -17.83 -1.76 14.67
CA GLN A 110 -17.37 -3.13 14.41
C GLN A 110 -16.45 -3.65 15.52
N ASP A 111 -15.65 -2.78 16.14
CA ASP A 111 -14.71 -3.15 17.19
C ASP A 111 -15.47 -3.63 18.46
N SER A 112 -15.22 -4.86 18.89
CA SER A 112 -15.83 -5.45 20.08
C SER A 112 -15.10 -5.04 21.37
N LEU A 113 -15.77 -5.16 22.53
CA LEU A 113 -15.11 -4.95 23.83
C LEU A 113 -13.93 -5.90 24.06
N ALA A 114 -13.97 -7.10 23.49
CA ALA A 114 -12.88 -8.07 23.59
C ALA A 114 -11.64 -7.60 22.84
N GLU A 115 -11.80 -7.15 21.59
CA GLU A 115 -10.71 -6.59 20.78
C GLU A 115 -10.14 -5.31 21.39
N ILE A 116 -11.00 -4.46 21.97
CA ILE A 116 -10.56 -3.28 22.72
C ILE A 116 -9.69 -3.69 23.92
N ALA A 117 -10.08 -4.74 24.62
CA ALA A 117 -9.32 -5.26 25.75
C ALA A 117 -7.99 -5.90 25.32
N ASP A 118 -7.95 -6.62 24.18
CA ASP A 118 -6.72 -7.17 23.60
C ASP A 118 -5.76 -6.05 23.22
N PHE A 119 -6.23 -5.06 22.45
CA PHE A 119 -5.45 -3.89 22.07
C PHE A 119 -4.89 -3.13 23.27
N ALA A 120 -5.71 -2.91 24.30
CA ALA A 120 -5.25 -2.27 25.53
C ALA A 120 -4.15 -3.06 26.26
N ARG A 121 -4.24 -4.39 26.28
CA ARG A 121 -3.20 -5.24 26.88
C ARG A 121 -1.91 -5.21 26.08
N ASP A 122 -2.01 -5.37 24.77
CA ASP A 122 -0.86 -5.44 23.86
C ASP A 122 -0.08 -4.12 23.85
N ALA A 123 -0.79 -3.00 23.75
CA ALA A 123 -0.20 -1.67 23.81
C ALA A 123 0.11 -1.18 25.24
N LYS A 124 -0.23 -1.96 26.27
CA LYS A 124 -0.05 -1.63 27.69
C LYS A 124 -0.72 -0.31 28.10
N ILE A 125 -1.95 -0.11 27.66
CA ILE A 125 -2.75 1.08 27.96
C ILE A 125 -3.23 1.03 29.43
N GLU A 126 -2.77 1.99 30.22
CA GLU A 126 -3.16 2.13 31.64
C GLU A 126 -4.32 3.14 31.85
N PHE A 127 -4.40 4.15 30.98
CA PHE A 127 -5.49 5.13 31.02
C PHE A 127 -6.82 4.50 30.58
N PRO A 128 -7.98 5.07 30.95
CA PRO A 128 -9.27 4.53 30.53
C PRO A 128 -9.42 4.48 29.01
N LEU A 129 -9.82 3.34 28.46
CA LEU A 129 -10.18 3.18 27.05
C LEU A 129 -11.64 2.73 26.97
N LEU A 130 -12.50 3.62 26.47
CA LEU A 130 -13.95 3.54 26.55
C LEU A 130 -14.56 3.02 25.25
N LYS A 131 -15.69 2.32 25.34
CA LYS A 131 -16.52 2.00 24.17
C LYS A 131 -17.66 3.01 24.01
N ASP A 132 -17.61 3.82 22.96
CA ASP A 132 -18.64 4.81 22.60
C ASP A 132 -19.76 4.17 21.77
N THR A 133 -20.59 3.39 22.43
CA THR A 133 -21.75 2.72 21.81
C THR A 133 -22.72 3.75 21.25
N GLY A 134 -23.06 3.62 19.96
CA GLY A 134 -23.98 4.54 19.30
C GLY A 134 -23.38 5.92 18.99
N ASN A 135 -22.05 6.07 19.08
CA ASN A 135 -21.30 7.22 18.56
C ASN A 135 -21.56 8.56 19.25
N VAL A 136 -22.11 8.55 20.47
CA VAL A 136 -22.55 9.74 21.21
C VAL A 136 -21.37 10.69 21.49
N ILE A 137 -20.24 10.17 21.95
CA ILE A 137 -19.08 10.99 22.32
C ILE A 137 -18.40 11.53 21.07
N ALA A 138 -18.20 10.70 20.06
CA ALA A 138 -17.60 11.13 18.81
C ALA A 138 -18.48 12.15 18.05
N ASP A 139 -19.82 12.05 18.10
CA ASP A 139 -20.74 13.05 17.54
C ASP A 139 -20.71 14.37 18.32
N GLN A 140 -20.65 14.29 19.65
CA GLN A 140 -20.53 15.47 20.50
C GLN A 140 -19.21 16.21 20.24
N ILE A 141 -18.09 15.53 20.09
CA ILE A 141 -16.79 16.19 19.90
C ILE A 141 -16.58 16.59 18.43
N GLY A 142 -17.14 15.84 17.49
CA GLY A 142 -16.93 16.02 16.04
C GLY A 142 -15.76 15.19 15.50
N ALA A 143 -15.40 14.09 16.17
CA ALA A 143 -14.33 13.21 15.74
C ALA A 143 -14.70 12.47 14.45
N THR A 144 -13.77 12.32 13.52
CA THR A 144 -14.07 11.68 12.22
C THR A 144 -13.14 10.53 11.91
N ARG A 145 -11.94 10.52 12.49
CA ARG A 145 -10.88 9.55 12.20
C ARG A 145 -10.32 8.91 13.45
N THR A 146 -9.60 7.82 13.22
CA THR A 146 -8.73 7.19 14.20
C THR A 146 -7.35 6.89 13.59
N PRO A 147 -6.25 7.19 14.27
CA PRO A 147 -6.19 7.95 15.52
C PRO A 147 -6.45 9.44 15.31
N GLN A 148 -7.24 10.04 16.20
CA GLN A 148 -7.45 11.49 16.25
C GLN A 148 -7.49 11.95 17.71
N VAL A 149 -6.86 13.07 18.03
CA VAL A 149 -6.78 13.59 19.40
C VAL A 149 -7.44 14.95 19.53
N PHE A 150 -8.10 15.16 20.66
CA PHE A 150 -8.70 16.42 21.08
C PHE A 150 -8.15 16.81 22.45
N LEU A 151 -7.71 18.06 22.59
CA LEU A 151 -7.16 18.59 23.83
C LEU A 151 -8.17 19.51 24.49
N LEU A 152 -8.63 19.14 25.68
CA LEU A 152 -9.56 19.92 26.49
C LEU A 152 -8.79 20.67 27.58
N ASP A 153 -9.08 21.95 27.76
CA ASP A 153 -8.58 22.71 28.90
C ASP A 153 -9.36 22.42 30.19
N GLN A 154 -9.06 23.15 31.26
CA GLN A 154 -9.67 22.98 32.57
C GLN A 154 -11.19 23.21 32.57
N ASP A 155 -11.69 24.07 31.67
CA ASP A 155 -13.11 24.35 31.47
C ASP A 155 -13.77 23.38 30.47
N ARG A 156 -13.03 22.32 30.08
CA ARG A 156 -13.44 21.29 29.12
C ARG A 156 -13.75 21.85 27.74
N VAL A 157 -13.08 22.93 27.36
CA VAL A 157 -13.18 23.51 26.02
C VAL A 157 -12.08 22.94 25.14
N VAL A 158 -12.43 22.55 23.92
CA VAL A 158 -11.47 22.07 22.92
C VAL A 158 -10.52 23.20 22.51
N ARG A 159 -9.22 22.96 22.66
CA ARG A 159 -8.12 23.87 22.30
C ARG A 159 -7.22 23.34 21.20
N TYR A 160 -7.26 22.04 20.97
CA TYR A 160 -6.54 21.38 19.88
C TYR A 160 -7.35 20.20 19.34
N ALA A 161 -7.33 20.00 18.02
CA ALA A 161 -7.90 18.85 17.32
C ALA A 161 -6.98 18.43 16.17
N GLY A 162 -6.63 17.15 16.07
CA GLY A 162 -5.87 16.63 14.92
C GLY A 162 -5.01 15.41 15.21
N ARG A 163 -3.84 15.36 14.55
CA ARG A 163 -2.87 14.26 14.66
C ARG A 163 -2.07 14.29 15.97
N ILE A 164 -1.30 13.25 16.23
CA ILE A 164 -0.45 13.15 17.42
C ILE A 164 0.92 13.79 17.14
N ASP A 165 1.55 13.36 16.05
CA ASP A 165 2.80 13.86 15.47
C ASP A 165 2.79 13.57 13.95
N ASP A 166 3.91 13.80 13.26
CA ASP A 166 4.07 13.56 11.82
C ASP A 166 4.84 12.27 11.46
N GLN A 167 5.09 11.38 12.42
CA GLN A 167 5.90 10.19 12.20
C GLN A 167 5.22 9.17 11.29
N TYR A 168 3.90 9.01 11.40
CA TYR A 168 3.10 8.06 10.61
C TYR A 168 1.97 8.82 9.91
N GLY A 169 1.62 8.40 8.69
CA GLY A 169 0.54 9.04 7.95
C GLY A 169 0.25 8.36 6.63
N ILE A 170 -0.60 8.98 5.80
CA ILE A 170 -0.98 8.48 4.48
C ILE A 170 -0.55 9.50 3.42
N HIS A 171 0.17 9.04 2.40
CA HIS A 171 0.64 9.87 1.30
C HIS A 171 0.60 9.12 -0.03
N ASN A 172 0.13 9.78 -1.10
CA ASN A 172 -0.01 9.22 -2.45
C ASN A 172 -0.75 7.86 -2.56
N GLY A 173 -1.55 7.52 -1.55
CA GLY A 173 -2.33 6.29 -1.51
C GLY A 173 -1.78 5.18 -0.63
N GLY A 174 -0.55 5.34 -0.12
CA GLY A 174 0.11 4.41 0.78
C GLY A 174 0.37 5.01 2.16
N SER A 175 0.68 4.15 3.13
CA SER A 175 1.18 4.58 4.43
C SER A 175 2.65 5.01 4.32
N TYR A 176 3.06 6.00 5.11
CA TYR A 176 4.48 6.31 5.33
C TYR A 176 4.86 6.19 6.80
N GLN A 177 6.14 5.91 7.04
CA GLN A 177 6.74 5.87 8.36
C GLN A 177 8.09 6.57 8.34
N ARG A 178 8.21 7.68 9.07
CA ARG A 178 9.48 8.38 9.27
C ARG A 178 10.31 7.66 10.35
N PRO A 179 11.66 7.73 10.27
CA PRO A 179 12.52 7.19 11.32
C PRO A 179 12.23 7.80 12.70
N ALA A 180 11.83 9.07 12.73
CA ALA A 180 11.39 9.80 13.91
C ALA A 180 10.39 10.90 13.52
N ALA A 181 9.59 11.36 14.49
CA ALA A 181 8.78 12.56 14.33
C ALA A 181 9.67 13.80 14.17
N THR A 182 9.32 14.68 13.22
CA THR A 182 9.95 16.01 13.06
C THR A 182 9.10 17.10 13.72
N SER A 183 7.81 16.85 13.93
CA SER A 183 6.90 17.69 14.70
C SER A 183 6.13 16.85 15.73
N GLU A 184 5.99 17.34 16.97
CA GLU A 184 5.23 16.69 18.04
C GLU A 184 4.01 17.55 18.43
N GLU A 185 2.98 17.63 17.59
CA GLU A 185 1.90 18.60 17.74
C GLU A 185 1.07 18.45 19.01
N LEU A 186 0.69 17.23 19.37
CA LEU A 186 -0.05 16.99 20.61
C LEU A 186 0.77 17.44 21.84
N LYS A 187 2.05 17.06 21.88
CA LYS A 187 2.94 17.40 23.00
C LYS A 187 3.19 18.91 23.09
N ARG A 188 3.37 19.58 21.95
CA ARG A 188 3.46 21.05 21.88
C ARG A 188 2.18 21.70 22.41
N ALA A 189 1.01 21.27 21.94
CA ALA A 189 -0.27 21.82 22.36
C ALA A 189 -0.52 21.64 23.88
N ILE A 190 -0.17 20.47 24.43
CA ILE A 190 -0.23 20.22 25.88
C ILE A 190 0.71 21.20 26.61
N GLY A 191 1.95 21.33 26.17
CA GLY A 191 2.92 22.23 26.80
C GLY A 191 2.49 23.70 26.78
N GLU A 192 1.90 24.16 25.68
CA GLU A 192 1.37 25.52 25.55
C GLU A 192 0.22 25.77 26.53
N LEU A 193 -0.74 24.84 26.64
CA LEU A 193 -1.84 24.97 27.61
C LEU A 193 -1.37 24.92 29.06
N LEU A 194 -0.45 24.00 29.40
CA LEU A 194 0.11 23.92 30.75
C LEU A 194 0.87 25.20 31.14
N ALA A 195 1.45 25.89 30.16
CA ALA A 195 2.12 27.18 30.33
C ALA A 195 1.14 28.38 30.34
N GLY A 196 -0.18 28.15 30.22
CA GLY A 196 -1.18 29.20 30.13
C GLY A 196 -1.14 30.01 28.83
N LYS A 197 -0.54 29.45 27.77
CA LYS A 197 -0.45 30.08 26.44
C LYS A 197 -1.57 29.56 25.53
N PRO A 198 -2.05 30.37 24.57
CA PRO A 198 -2.87 29.87 23.48
C PRO A 198 -2.13 28.79 22.67
N VAL A 199 -2.86 27.78 22.19
CA VAL A 199 -2.29 26.76 21.30
C VAL A 199 -1.97 27.40 19.95
N SER A 200 -0.71 27.33 19.53
CA SER A 200 -0.22 28.06 18.35
C SER A 200 -0.75 27.51 17.02
N ALA A 201 -0.89 26.19 16.90
CA ALA A 201 -1.62 25.52 15.83
C ALA A 201 -2.73 24.65 16.43
N PRO A 202 -3.96 25.17 16.57
CA PRO A 202 -5.07 24.49 17.22
C PRO A 202 -5.71 23.39 16.36
N VAL A 203 -5.43 23.36 15.06
CA VAL A 203 -5.97 22.34 14.14
C VAL A 203 -4.84 21.78 13.29
N THR A 204 -4.81 20.46 13.14
CA THR A 204 -3.94 19.73 12.20
C THR A 204 -4.72 18.60 11.55
N GLU A 205 -4.36 18.21 10.33
CA GLU A 205 -5.00 17.08 9.65
C GLU A 205 -4.67 15.77 10.39
N ALA A 206 -5.69 15.03 10.80
CA ALA A 206 -5.54 13.67 11.32
C ALA A 206 -5.54 12.67 10.17
N ASP A 207 -4.47 11.88 10.05
CA ASP A 207 -4.43 10.73 9.16
C ASP A 207 -5.00 9.49 9.84
N GLY A 208 -5.49 8.54 9.03
CA GLY A 208 -5.96 7.24 9.51
C GLY A 208 -7.35 6.87 9.00
N CYS A 209 -7.94 5.90 9.65
CA CYS A 209 -9.21 5.29 9.24
C CYS A 209 -10.39 6.18 9.64
N LEU A 210 -11.45 6.21 8.83
CA LEU A 210 -12.71 6.80 9.25
C LEU A 210 -13.30 6.02 10.42
N ILE A 211 -13.91 6.71 11.37
CA ILE A 211 -14.66 6.07 12.45
C ILE A 211 -15.91 5.41 11.85
N GLY A 212 -16.09 4.11 12.06
CA GLY A 212 -17.23 3.33 11.57
C GLY A 212 -18.54 3.68 12.29
N ARG A 213 -19.22 4.77 11.89
CA ARG A 213 -20.39 5.35 12.58
C ARG A 213 -21.69 4.57 12.39
N ALA A 214 -22.41 4.14 13.42
CA ALA A 214 -23.78 3.63 13.31
C ALA A 214 -24.68 4.57 12.48
N ARG A 215 -25.15 4.11 11.31
CA ARG A 215 -26.00 4.88 10.41
C ARG A 215 -27.36 4.19 10.24
N PRO A 216 -28.45 4.95 10.10
CA PRO A 216 -29.72 4.39 9.70
C PRO A 216 -29.60 3.72 8.32
N VAL A 217 -30.05 2.48 8.24
CA VAL A 217 -30.12 1.70 7.00
C VAL A 217 -31.32 2.17 6.18
N LYS A 218 -31.16 2.32 4.86
CA LYS A 218 -32.29 2.59 3.95
C LYS A 218 -32.95 1.28 3.51
N ASP A 219 -34.20 1.06 3.94
CA ASP A 219 -34.93 -0.21 3.75
C ASP A 219 -35.15 -0.64 2.28
N ASN A 220 -35.16 0.30 1.32
CA ASN A 220 -35.41 0.04 -0.12
C ASN A 220 -34.18 0.33 -0.99
N ALA A 221 -32.97 0.11 -0.48
CA ALA A 221 -31.76 0.29 -1.27
C ALA A 221 -31.65 -0.77 -2.39
N GLU A 222 -31.37 -0.34 -3.62
CA GLU A 222 -31.18 -1.24 -4.77
C GLU A 222 -29.88 -2.06 -4.66
N VAL A 223 -28.87 -1.51 -3.99
CA VAL A 223 -27.57 -2.15 -3.76
C VAL A 223 -27.49 -2.63 -2.33
N THR A 224 -27.27 -3.93 -2.16
CA THR A 224 -27.14 -4.57 -0.85
C THR A 224 -25.88 -5.43 -0.78
N TYR A 225 -25.47 -5.77 0.44
CA TYR A 225 -24.32 -6.63 0.65
C TYR A 225 -24.49 -7.99 -0.03
N SER A 226 -25.62 -8.65 0.24
CA SER A 226 -25.87 -10.03 -0.18
C SER A 226 -26.00 -10.15 -1.69
N LYS A 227 -26.54 -9.14 -2.36
CA LYS A 227 -26.83 -9.18 -3.79
C LYS A 227 -25.70 -8.67 -4.68
N GLN A 228 -25.02 -7.57 -4.32
CA GLN A 228 -23.95 -7.01 -5.16
C GLN A 228 -22.60 -7.05 -4.46
N ILE A 229 -22.48 -6.46 -3.28
CA ILE A 229 -21.16 -6.13 -2.70
C ILE A 229 -20.35 -7.38 -2.36
N ALA A 230 -20.96 -8.43 -1.82
CA ALA A 230 -20.28 -9.68 -1.52
C ALA A 230 -19.63 -10.30 -2.79
N ARG A 231 -20.23 -10.13 -3.97
CA ARG A 231 -19.65 -10.60 -5.25
C ARG A 231 -18.42 -9.78 -5.62
N ILE A 232 -18.50 -8.46 -5.48
CA ILE A 232 -17.38 -7.55 -5.75
C ILE A 232 -16.22 -7.86 -4.80
N PHE A 233 -16.50 -7.99 -3.50
CA PHE A 233 -15.49 -8.26 -2.49
C PHE A 233 -14.85 -9.64 -2.70
N ASN A 234 -15.65 -10.67 -2.97
CA ASN A 234 -15.12 -12.01 -3.26
C ASN A 234 -14.20 -12.05 -4.47
N ALA A 235 -14.51 -11.28 -5.52
CA ALA A 235 -13.72 -11.24 -6.74
C ALA A 235 -12.43 -10.41 -6.61
N ASN A 236 -12.47 -9.31 -5.86
CA ASN A 236 -11.44 -8.27 -5.94
C ASN A 236 -10.74 -7.93 -4.61
N CYS A 237 -11.32 -8.29 -3.46
CA CYS A 237 -10.85 -7.80 -2.15
C CYS A 237 -10.50 -8.91 -1.17
N VAL A 238 -11.31 -9.96 -1.09
CA VAL A 238 -11.22 -11.02 -0.07
C VAL A 238 -9.91 -11.82 -0.15
N GLU A 239 -9.25 -11.82 -1.30
CA GLU A 239 -7.91 -12.40 -1.42
C GLU A 239 -6.93 -11.85 -0.37
N CYS A 240 -6.95 -10.53 -0.18
CA CYS A 240 -6.15 -9.83 0.83
C CYS A 240 -6.93 -9.57 2.12
N HIS A 241 -8.24 -9.32 2.02
CA HIS A 241 -9.16 -9.02 3.13
C HIS A 241 -9.83 -10.27 3.69
N ARG A 242 -9.04 -11.15 4.27
CA ARG A 242 -9.49 -12.33 5.02
C ARG A 242 -8.50 -12.63 6.14
N ASP A 243 -8.96 -13.37 7.14
CA ASP A 243 -8.15 -13.70 8.31
C ASP A 243 -6.79 -14.32 7.93
N GLY A 244 -5.75 -13.84 8.61
CA GLY A 244 -4.38 -14.28 8.40
C GLY A 244 -3.71 -13.80 7.11
N GLN A 245 -4.36 -12.92 6.33
CA GLN A 245 -3.73 -12.22 5.21
C GLN A 245 -3.31 -10.79 5.60
N ILE A 246 -2.83 -10.02 4.64
CA ILE A 246 -2.13 -8.75 4.90
C ILE A 246 -3.05 -7.59 5.27
N ALA A 247 -4.34 -7.65 4.88
CA ALA A 247 -5.24 -6.56 5.20
C ALA A 247 -5.56 -6.53 6.70
N PRO A 248 -5.78 -5.33 7.28
CA PRO A 248 -6.00 -5.20 8.72
C PRO A 248 -7.34 -5.75 9.22
N PHE A 249 -8.30 -5.99 8.33
CA PHE A 249 -9.64 -6.51 8.63
C PHE A 249 -10.15 -7.41 7.48
N ALA A 250 -11.12 -8.27 7.80
CA ALA A 250 -11.72 -9.21 6.85
C ALA A 250 -12.94 -8.61 6.12
N LEU A 251 -13.17 -9.02 4.87
CA LEU A 251 -14.36 -8.66 4.08
C LEU A 251 -15.24 -9.87 3.76
N THR A 252 -15.06 -10.94 4.53
CA THR A 252 -15.74 -12.24 4.35
C THR A 252 -17.13 -12.31 5.01
N SER A 253 -17.48 -11.33 5.84
CA SER A 253 -18.76 -11.25 6.54
C SER A 253 -19.42 -9.89 6.38
N TYR A 254 -20.75 -9.85 6.54
CA TYR A 254 -21.54 -8.62 6.46
C TYR A 254 -21.20 -7.64 7.58
N ASP A 255 -21.20 -8.11 8.85
CA ASP A 255 -21.07 -7.25 10.02
C ASP A 255 -19.76 -6.46 9.98
N GLU A 256 -18.66 -7.15 9.64
CA GLU A 256 -17.34 -6.54 9.48
C GLU A 256 -17.34 -5.54 8.31
N SER A 257 -17.80 -5.98 7.14
CA SER A 257 -17.86 -5.15 5.93
C SER A 257 -18.67 -3.86 6.13
N ALA A 258 -19.81 -3.94 6.82
CA ALA A 258 -20.68 -2.80 7.10
C ALA A 258 -20.00 -1.80 8.06
N GLY A 259 -19.20 -2.31 9.01
CA GLY A 259 -18.28 -1.53 9.86
C GLY A 259 -17.40 -0.57 9.08
N TRP A 260 -16.85 -1.07 7.97
CA TRP A 260 -15.87 -0.38 7.14
C TRP A 260 -16.43 0.32 5.90
N ALA A 261 -17.75 0.26 5.66
CA ALA A 261 -18.36 0.70 4.40
C ALA A 261 -17.95 2.12 3.94
N ASP A 262 -17.89 3.09 4.85
CA ASP A 262 -17.48 4.46 4.54
C ASP A 262 -16.00 4.54 4.15
N MET A 263 -15.15 3.83 4.87
CA MET A 263 -13.71 3.78 4.58
C MET A 263 -13.45 3.08 3.25
N ILE A 264 -14.17 1.98 2.98
CA ILE A 264 -14.12 1.25 1.70
C ILE A 264 -14.53 2.18 0.55
N ALA A 265 -15.63 2.93 0.70
CA ALA A 265 -16.05 3.88 -0.32
C ALA A 265 -15.00 5.00 -0.55
N GLU A 266 -14.39 5.54 0.52
CA GLU A 266 -13.32 6.54 0.43
C GLU A 266 -12.13 5.99 -0.37
N VAL A 267 -11.54 4.87 0.04
CA VAL A 267 -10.33 4.30 -0.59
C VAL A 267 -10.57 3.89 -2.05
N VAL A 268 -11.77 3.38 -2.36
CA VAL A 268 -12.15 2.98 -3.72
C VAL A 268 -12.36 4.21 -4.61
N SER A 269 -13.00 5.26 -4.09
CA SER A 269 -13.23 6.50 -4.83
C SER A 269 -11.93 7.24 -5.16
N GLU A 270 -10.96 7.22 -4.25
CA GLU A 270 -9.65 7.84 -4.42
C GLU A 270 -8.68 6.99 -5.27
N GLY A 271 -9.05 5.73 -5.54
CA GLY A 271 -8.22 4.77 -6.26
C GLY A 271 -7.01 4.30 -5.47
N ARG A 272 -7.08 4.34 -4.13
CA ARG A 272 -6.11 3.69 -3.22
C ARG A 272 -6.31 2.18 -3.21
N MET A 273 -7.55 1.73 -3.36
CA MET A 273 -7.90 0.32 -3.44
C MET A 273 -8.77 0.02 -4.68
N PRO A 274 -8.57 -1.15 -5.31
CA PRO A 274 -7.41 -2.03 -5.18
C PRO A 274 -6.12 -1.33 -5.68
N PRO A 275 -4.96 -1.64 -5.11
CA PRO A 275 -3.72 -0.90 -5.32
C PRO A 275 -3.02 -1.33 -6.62
N TRP A 276 -3.65 -1.07 -7.77
CA TRP A 276 -3.13 -1.46 -9.09
C TRP A 276 -2.29 -0.36 -9.75
N HIS A 277 -2.75 0.88 -9.60
CA HIS A 277 -2.14 2.16 -10.04
C HIS A 277 -1.69 2.27 -11.51
N ALA A 278 -1.78 1.22 -12.33
CA ALA A 278 -1.49 1.27 -13.76
C ALA A 278 -2.64 1.89 -14.56
N ASP A 279 -2.25 2.66 -15.59
CA ASP A 279 -3.17 3.33 -16.52
C ASP A 279 -3.94 2.29 -17.36
N PRO A 280 -5.28 2.34 -17.41
CA PRO A 280 -6.11 1.43 -18.22
C PRO A 280 -5.92 1.55 -19.73
N ASN A 281 -5.32 2.62 -20.22
CA ASN A 281 -5.12 2.81 -21.65
C ASN A 281 -3.91 2.05 -22.19
N HIS A 282 -3.13 1.39 -21.33
CA HIS A 282 -1.86 0.75 -21.68
C HIS A 282 -1.75 -0.67 -21.12
N GLY A 283 -1.32 -1.60 -21.98
CA GLY A 283 -1.18 -3.01 -21.63
C GLY A 283 -2.50 -3.73 -21.38
N THR A 284 -2.43 -5.05 -21.26
CA THR A 284 -3.56 -5.89 -20.86
C THR A 284 -3.01 -7.04 -20.04
N PHE A 285 -3.47 -7.15 -18.79
CA PHE A 285 -2.83 -7.99 -17.79
C PHE A 285 -3.81 -9.00 -17.22
N SER A 286 -3.38 -10.25 -17.10
CA SER A 286 -4.19 -11.35 -16.57
C SER A 286 -4.52 -11.19 -15.08
N ASN A 287 -3.73 -10.38 -14.37
CA ASN A 287 -3.87 -10.11 -12.95
C ASN A 287 -4.33 -8.68 -12.65
N ASP A 288 -4.99 -8.02 -13.60
CA ASP A 288 -5.60 -6.70 -13.40
C ASP A 288 -6.60 -6.73 -12.24
N ALA A 289 -6.29 -5.98 -11.18
CA ALA A 289 -7.07 -5.96 -9.94
C ALA A 289 -8.09 -4.81 -9.88
N ARG A 290 -8.27 -4.03 -10.96
CA ARG A 290 -9.11 -2.83 -10.92
C ARG A 290 -10.60 -3.17 -10.85
N LEU A 291 -11.31 -2.34 -10.09
CA LEU A 291 -12.77 -2.27 -10.12
C LEU A 291 -13.26 -1.49 -11.35
N SER A 292 -14.32 -2.01 -11.97
CA SER A 292 -15.09 -1.29 -12.97
C SER A 292 -15.80 -0.06 -12.38
N ASN A 293 -16.18 0.90 -13.24
CA ASN A 293 -16.91 2.09 -12.80
C ASN A 293 -18.26 1.74 -12.15
N GLU A 294 -18.92 0.68 -12.61
CA GLU A 294 -20.17 0.20 -12.03
C GLU A 294 -19.95 -0.36 -10.62
N GLU A 295 -18.94 -1.20 -10.41
CA GLU A 295 -18.61 -1.73 -9.09
C GLU A 295 -18.28 -0.62 -8.09
N LYS A 296 -17.51 0.40 -8.52
CA LYS A 296 -17.22 1.59 -7.69
C LYS A 296 -18.50 2.33 -7.29
N GLN A 297 -19.42 2.52 -8.23
CA GLN A 297 -20.71 3.17 -7.96
C GLN A 297 -21.59 2.35 -7.02
N GLN A 298 -21.60 1.01 -7.17
CA GLN A 298 -22.34 0.12 -6.28
C GLN A 298 -21.80 0.20 -4.84
N ILE A 299 -20.48 0.15 -4.64
CA ILE A 299 -19.85 0.32 -3.33
C ILE A 299 -20.24 1.67 -2.71
N ALA A 300 -20.13 2.77 -3.48
CA ALA A 300 -20.47 4.10 -2.99
C ALA A 300 -21.96 4.21 -2.61
N ALA A 301 -22.86 3.67 -3.44
CA ALA A 301 -24.30 3.68 -3.19
C ALA A 301 -24.67 2.85 -1.94
N TRP A 302 -24.04 1.70 -1.76
CA TRP A 302 -24.23 0.84 -0.59
C TRP A 302 -23.79 1.54 0.70
N ALA A 303 -22.60 2.13 0.73
CA ALA A 303 -22.13 2.90 1.88
C ALA A 303 -23.05 4.09 2.21
N ALA A 304 -23.47 4.86 1.18
CA ALA A 304 -24.40 5.98 1.31
C ALA A 304 -25.83 5.59 1.73
N ALA A 305 -26.18 4.30 1.62
CA ALA A 305 -27.44 3.74 2.09
C ALA A 305 -27.38 3.19 3.52
N GLY A 306 -26.26 3.36 4.23
CA GLY A 306 -26.04 2.80 5.56
C GLY A 306 -25.65 1.31 5.52
N ALA A 307 -25.07 0.85 4.41
CA ALA A 307 -24.57 -0.50 4.22
C ALA A 307 -25.63 -1.61 4.44
N PRO A 308 -26.79 -1.60 3.75
CA PRO A 308 -27.83 -2.62 3.94
C PRO A 308 -27.35 -4.04 3.60
N GLN A 309 -27.71 -5.02 4.44
CA GLN A 309 -27.37 -6.44 4.22
C GLN A 309 -28.09 -7.04 3.00
N GLY A 310 -29.37 -6.71 2.80
CA GLY A 310 -30.23 -7.41 1.84
C GLY A 310 -30.63 -8.81 2.33
N ASP A 311 -31.14 -9.64 1.42
CA ASP A 311 -31.55 -11.02 1.72
C ASP A 311 -30.32 -11.94 1.76
N PRO A 312 -29.96 -12.55 2.91
CA PRO A 312 -28.81 -13.44 3.01
C PRO A 312 -28.88 -14.66 2.09
N SER A 313 -30.07 -15.05 1.60
CA SER A 313 -30.20 -16.14 0.63
C SER A 313 -29.67 -15.78 -0.77
N GLU A 314 -29.46 -14.49 -1.07
CA GLU A 314 -28.86 -14.03 -2.32
C GLU A 314 -27.32 -14.03 -2.30
N LEU A 315 -26.70 -14.39 -1.17
CA LEU A 315 -25.24 -14.42 -1.03
C LEU A 315 -24.58 -15.33 -2.08
N PRO A 316 -23.46 -14.91 -2.70
CA PRO A 316 -22.68 -15.81 -3.53
C PRO A 316 -22.02 -16.90 -2.66
N PRO A 317 -21.65 -18.05 -3.25
CA PRO A 317 -20.79 -19.01 -2.57
C PRO A 317 -19.51 -18.33 -2.07
N ALA A 318 -19.12 -18.63 -0.83
CA ALA A 318 -17.86 -18.13 -0.28
C ALA A 318 -16.68 -18.63 -1.11
N PRO A 319 -15.68 -17.80 -1.42
CA PRO A 319 -14.49 -18.25 -2.12
C PRO A 319 -13.74 -19.28 -1.27
N GLN A 320 -13.18 -20.29 -1.92
CA GLN A 320 -12.33 -21.26 -1.27
C GLN A 320 -10.88 -20.85 -1.46
N PHE A 321 -10.14 -20.78 -0.37
CA PHE A 321 -8.72 -20.51 -0.38
C PHE A 321 -7.96 -21.67 0.23
N ALA A 322 -6.77 -21.96 -0.33
CA ALA A 322 -5.84 -22.86 0.32
C ALA A 322 -5.36 -22.26 1.65
N SER A 323 -5.25 -23.10 2.67
CA SER A 323 -4.56 -22.75 3.92
C SER A 323 -3.05 -22.89 3.71
N GLY A 324 -2.28 -21.82 3.96
CA GLY A 324 -0.83 -21.80 3.74
C GLY A 324 -0.49 -21.41 2.30
N TRP A 325 0.14 -22.31 1.56
CA TRP A 325 0.56 -22.12 0.17
C TRP A 325 -0.62 -21.84 -0.75
N GLN A 326 -0.54 -20.78 -1.56
CA GLN A 326 -1.55 -20.42 -2.56
C GLN A 326 -1.25 -21.05 -3.94
N MET A 327 -0.06 -21.61 -4.14
CA MET A 327 0.28 -22.37 -5.35
C MET A 327 -0.67 -23.58 -5.57
N PRO A 328 -0.88 -23.99 -6.84
CA PRO A 328 -1.84 -25.04 -7.18
C PRO A 328 -1.50 -26.43 -6.64
N ASP A 329 -0.22 -26.69 -6.39
CA ASP A 329 0.29 -27.98 -5.91
C ASP A 329 1.06 -27.77 -4.60
N SER A 330 1.13 -28.79 -3.75
CA SER A 330 2.01 -28.72 -2.57
C SER A 330 3.47 -28.62 -3.00
N PRO A 331 4.31 -27.82 -2.30
CA PRO A 331 5.70 -27.66 -2.67
C PRO A 331 6.48 -28.97 -2.51
N ASP A 332 7.32 -29.28 -3.49
CA ASP A 332 8.26 -30.41 -3.44
C ASP A 332 9.44 -30.10 -2.50
N ALA A 333 9.76 -28.81 -2.31
CA ALA A 333 10.77 -28.33 -1.38
C ALA A 333 10.32 -27.03 -0.70
N VAL A 334 10.57 -26.93 0.62
CA VAL A 334 10.35 -25.72 1.41
C VAL A 334 11.68 -25.31 2.04
N ILE A 335 12.14 -24.11 1.72
CA ILE A 335 13.42 -23.57 2.20
C ILE A 335 13.14 -22.34 3.08
N HIS A 336 13.50 -22.41 4.35
CA HIS A 336 13.35 -21.29 5.29
C HIS A 336 14.55 -20.33 5.23
N ILE A 337 14.34 -19.07 5.61
CA ILE A 337 15.40 -18.06 5.68
C ILE A 337 16.55 -18.48 6.61
N ALA A 338 16.27 -19.22 7.67
CA ALA A 338 17.26 -19.71 8.63
C ALA A 338 16.70 -20.86 9.50
N ASP A 339 17.57 -21.52 10.25
CA ASP A 339 17.18 -22.55 11.23
C ASP A 339 16.39 -21.99 12.41
N LYS A 340 16.67 -20.74 12.81
CA LYS A 340 16.01 -20.03 13.90
C LYS A 340 15.26 -18.80 13.36
N PRO A 341 14.15 -18.39 14.00
CA PRO A 341 13.45 -17.15 13.65
C PRO A 341 14.36 -15.92 13.82
N TYR A 342 14.12 -14.91 12.97
CA TYR A 342 14.66 -13.56 13.11
C TYR A 342 13.75 -12.72 14.02
N THR A 343 14.32 -11.90 14.90
CA THR A 343 13.58 -10.98 15.76
C THR A 343 13.46 -9.62 15.09
N VAL A 344 12.23 -9.16 14.85
CA VAL A 344 11.92 -7.83 14.33
C VAL A 344 11.62 -6.89 15.50
N PRO A 345 12.29 -5.72 15.58
CA PRO A 345 12.06 -4.76 16.67
C PRO A 345 10.65 -4.16 16.64
N ALA A 346 10.20 -3.63 17.78
CA ALA A 346 8.88 -3.02 17.92
C ALA A 346 8.72 -1.69 17.18
N GLU A 347 9.79 -0.89 17.11
CA GLU A 347 9.79 0.45 16.54
C GLU A 347 11.03 0.68 15.67
N GLY A 348 10.99 1.73 14.85
CA GLY A 348 12.11 2.16 14.00
C GLY A 348 12.16 1.43 12.65
N THR A 349 13.12 1.86 11.83
CA THR A 349 13.36 1.29 10.49
C THR A 349 14.30 0.10 10.58
N VAL A 350 13.93 -1.01 9.95
CA VAL A 350 14.78 -2.20 9.84
C VAL A 350 15.50 -2.16 8.51
N ALA A 351 16.83 -2.10 8.53
CA ALA A 351 17.63 -2.24 7.32
C ALA A 351 17.37 -3.60 6.65
N TYR A 352 17.52 -3.70 5.34
CA TYR A 352 17.36 -4.95 4.62
C TYR A 352 18.22 -6.06 5.23
N GLN A 353 17.60 -7.23 5.45
CA GLN A 353 18.27 -8.42 5.98
C GLN A 353 18.51 -9.42 4.86
N TYR A 354 19.71 -10.00 4.83
CA TYR A 354 20.09 -10.99 3.82
C TYR A 354 20.39 -12.33 4.47
N PHE A 355 19.70 -13.37 4.00
CA PHE A 355 19.92 -14.74 4.44
C PHE A 355 20.36 -15.61 3.26
N MET A 356 21.52 -16.25 3.38
CA MET A 356 22.03 -17.16 2.35
C MET A 356 21.87 -18.60 2.82
N VAL A 357 21.08 -19.38 2.09
CA VAL A 357 20.68 -20.74 2.46
C VAL A 357 21.11 -21.70 1.37
N ASP A 358 21.69 -22.83 1.78
CA ASP A 358 22.03 -23.93 0.88
C ASP A 358 20.87 -24.95 0.88
N PRO A 359 20.11 -25.08 -0.22
CA PRO A 359 19.01 -26.05 -0.30
C PRO A 359 19.48 -27.50 -0.47
N GLY A 360 20.79 -27.74 -0.68
CA GLY A 360 21.35 -29.08 -0.82
C GLY A 360 21.06 -29.75 -2.17
N PHE A 361 20.66 -28.99 -3.20
CA PHE A 361 20.37 -29.54 -4.52
C PHE A 361 21.64 -29.98 -5.23
N THR A 362 21.78 -31.29 -5.46
CA THR A 362 22.92 -31.90 -6.17
C THR A 362 22.69 -32.07 -7.68
N GLU A 363 21.48 -31.77 -8.16
CA GLU A 363 21.08 -31.80 -9.56
C GLU A 363 20.33 -30.52 -9.92
N ASP A 364 20.30 -30.19 -11.21
CA ASP A 364 19.56 -29.06 -11.75
C ASP A 364 18.06 -29.22 -11.47
N LYS A 365 17.44 -28.16 -10.94
CA LYS A 365 16.01 -28.12 -10.63
C LYS A 365 15.29 -27.15 -11.54
N TRP A 366 14.32 -27.67 -12.31
CA TRP A 366 13.40 -26.88 -13.11
C TRP A 366 12.17 -26.54 -12.29
N VAL A 367 12.02 -25.28 -11.93
CA VAL A 367 10.95 -24.75 -11.08
C VAL A 367 9.82 -24.22 -11.95
N ARG A 368 8.63 -24.82 -11.82
CA ARG A 368 7.41 -24.38 -12.51
C ARG A 368 6.66 -23.33 -11.68
N VAL A 369 6.65 -23.51 -10.36
CA VAL A 369 6.01 -22.57 -9.42
C VAL A 369 6.96 -22.32 -8.27
N ALA A 370 7.11 -21.05 -7.92
CA ALA A 370 7.75 -20.60 -6.69
C ALA A 370 6.83 -19.62 -5.99
N GLU A 371 6.75 -19.72 -4.67
CA GLU A 371 5.97 -18.82 -3.83
C GLU A 371 6.78 -18.56 -2.56
N CYS A 372 6.89 -17.29 -2.15
CA CYS A 372 7.38 -16.97 -0.82
C CYS A 372 6.20 -16.98 0.16
N LEU A 373 6.37 -17.63 1.30
CA LEU A 373 5.39 -17.66 2.37
C LEU A 373 5.98 -16.95 3.60
N PRO A 374 5.49 -15.73 3.91
CA PRO A 374 5.81 -15.09 5.17
C PRO A 374 5.32 -15.93 6.34
N ASP A 375 6.13 -16.06 7.38
CA ASP A 375 5.71 -16.68 8.63
C ASP A 375 4.91 -15.67 9.46
N ASN A 376 5.35 -14.40 9.46
CA ASN A 376 4.66 -13.29 10.10
C ASN A 376 4.35 -12.14 9.12
N ARG A 377 3.16 -12.19 8.51
CA ARG A 377 2.67 -11.16 7.56
C ARG A 377 2.56 -9.77 8.16
N SER A 378 2.46 -9.65 9.49
CA SER A 378 2.33 -8.34 10.15
C SER A 378 3.62 -7.52 10.14
N VAL A 379 4.77 -8.15 9.85
CA VAL A 379 6.08 -7.47 9.82
C VAL A 379 6.87 -7.71 8.54
N VAL A 380 6.53 -8.70 7.71
CA VAL A 380 7.21 -8.92 6.42
C VAL A 380 6.59 -8.06 5.33
N HIS A 381 7.32 -7.03 4.89
CA HIS A 381 6.89 -6.16 3.80
C HIS A 381 7.28 -6.69 2.43
N HIS A 382 8.46 -7.30 2.28
CA HIS A 382 8.74 -8.11 1.10
C HIS A 382 9.77 -9.21 1.35
N ILE A 383 9.77 -10.18 0.44
CA ILE A 383 10.75 -11.26 0.33
C ILE A 383 11.20 -11.29 -1.12
N ILE A 384 12.49 -11.18 -1.39
CA ILE A 384 13.04 -11.46 -2.72
C ILE A 384 14.00 -12.63 -2.61
N VAL A 385 13.76 -13.66 -3.40
CA VAL A 385 14.61 -14.86 -3.45
C VAL A 385 15.41 -14.84 -4.73
N PHE A 386 16.73 -14.84 -4.58
CA PHE A 386 17.66 -14.97 -5.67
C PHE A 386 18.34 -16.34 -5.67
N VAL A 387 18.65 -16.86 -6.86
CA VAL A 387 19.55 -17.99 -7.04
C VAL A 387 20.97 -17.45 -7.21
N LYS A 388 21.89 -17.96 -6.38
CA LYS A 388 23.33 -17.77 -6.51
C LYS A 388 23.97 -19.06 -7.04
N PRO A 389 24.30 -19.14 -8.34
CA PRO A 389 24.98 -20.30 -8.89
C PRO A 389 26.36 -20.57 -8.23
N PRO A 390 26.85 -21.81 -8.23
CA PRO A 390 28.20 -22.12 -7.78
C PRO A 390 29.21 -21.70 -8.85
N THR A 391 29.62 -20.43 -8.87
CA THR A 391 30.65 -19.94 -9.80
C THR A 391 31.80 -19.27 -9.05
N GLU A 392 33.04 -19.56 -9.46
CA GLU A 392 34.26 -18.95 -8.92
C GLU A 392 34.58 -17.55 -9.47
N ASN A 393 33.81 -17.06 -10.46
CA ASN A 393 34.11 -15.81 -11.15
C ASN A 393 33.58 -14.58 -10.37
N PRO A 394 34.45 -13.68 -9.86
CA PRO A 394 34.02 -12.48 -9.13
C PRO A 394 33.22 -11.49 -9.98
N LYS A 395 33.30 -11.58 -11.32
CA LYS A 395 32.45 -10.77 -12.22
C LYS A 395 31.01 -11.28 -12.28
N ASP A 396 30.79 -12.56 -11.94
CA ASP A 396 29.47 -13.17 -11.73
C ASP A 396 29.01 -13.05 -10.26
N ALA A 397 29.81 -12.45 -9.37
CA ALA A 397 29.46 -12.30 -7.95
C ALA A 397 28.28 -11.35 -7.68
N ARG A 398 27.78 -10.64 -8.71
CA ARG A 398 26.49 -9.92 -8.73
C ARG A 398 25.38 -10.66 -9.51
N GLY A 399 25.68 -11.87 -10.02
CA GLY A 399 24.85 -12.72 -10.88
C GLY A 399 23.75 -13.49 -10.15
N PHE A 400 23.08 -12.81 -9.24
CA PHE A 400 21.86 -13.31 -8.60
C PHE A 400 20.74 -13.35 -9.63
N GLN A 401 20.17 -14.54 -9.87
CA GLN A 401 18.99 -14.69 -10.72
C GLN A 401 17.74 -14.56 -9.86
N PHE A 402 16.88 -13.57 -10.16
CA PHE A 402 15.62 -13.40 -9.45
C PHE A 402 14.73 -14.64 -9.68
N LEU A 403 14.45 -15.37 -8.60
CA LEU A 403 13.61 -16.56 -8.64
C LEU A 403 12.15 -16.15 -8.48
N VAL A 404 11.82 -15.53 -7.35
CA VAL A 404 10.47 -15.14 -6.95
C VAL A 404 10.54 -13.98 -5.96
N GLY A 405 9.52 -13.13 -5.98
CA GLY A 405 9.31 -12.09 -5.01
C GLY A 405 7.96 -12.25 -4.31
N TYR A 406 7.84 -11.67 -3.12
CA TYR A 406 6.59 -11.44 -2.42
C TYR A 406 6.55 -10.01 -1.96
N ALA A 407 5.44 -9.36 -2.21
CA ALA A 407 4.96 -8.18 -1.49
C ALA A 407 3.49 -8.44 -1.08
N PRO A 408 2.96 -7.73 -0.07
CA PRO A 408 1.53 -7.61 0.19
C PRO A 408 0.66 -7.70 -1.07
N GLY A 409 -0.25 -8.67 -1.12
CA GLY A 409 -1.18 -8.86 -2.23
C GLY A 409 -0.62 -9.55 -3.48
N THR A 410 0.64 -10.00 -3.47
CA THR A 410 1.24 -10.75 -4.59
C THR A 410 0.65 -12.16 -4.69
N ARG A 411 0.22 -12.55 -5.89
CA ARG A 411 -0.20 -13.92 -6.24
C ARG A 411 1.01 -14.82 -6.54
N PRO A 412 0.91 -16.14 -6.29
CA PRO A 412 1.93 -17.09 -6.75
C PRO A 412 2.15 -16.94 -8.25
N TYR A 413 3.41 -16.83 -8.64
CA TYR A 413 3.76 -16.76 -10.04
C TYR A 413 3.84 -18.17 -10.64
N VAL A 414 2.72 -18.61 -11.22
CA VAL A 414 2.60 -19.93 -11.86
C VAL A 414 3.01 -19.80 -13.33
N LEU A 415 4.09 -20.48 -13.72
CA LEU A 415 4.51 -20.50 -15.12
C LEU A 415 3.62 -21.45 -15.93
N PRO A 416 3.29 -21.10 -17.19
CA PRO A 416 2.55 -21.98 -18.10
C PRO A 416 3.25 -23.33 -18.32
N ASP A 417 2.47 -24.34 -18.71
CA ASP A 417 3.00 -25.66 -19.03
C ASP A 417 4.10 -25.59 -20.10
N GLY A 418 5.19 -26.34 -19.88
CA GLY A 418 6.37 -26.32 -20.73
C GLY A 418 7.34 -25.16 -20.47
N MET A 419 7.02 -24.24 -19.54
CA MET A 419 7.91 -23.19 -19.07
C MET A 419 8.42 -23.46 -17.65
N ALA A 420 9.68 -23.13 -17.37
CA ALA A 420 10.24 -23.21 -16.02
C ALA A 420 11.44 -22.28 -15.82
N LYS A 421 11.68 -21.85 -14.57
CA LYS A 421 12.96 -21.27 -14.14
C LYS A 421 13.94 -22.38 -13.79
N LEU A 422 15.25 -22.16 -13.96
CA LEU A 422 16.29 -23.14 -13.65
C LEU A 422 17.08 -22.72 -12.40
N ILE A 423 17.18 -23.63 -11.43
CA ILE A 423 18.15 -23.56 -10.33
C ILE A 423 19.26 -24.58 -10.63
N PRO A 424 20.47 -24.14 -11.02
CA PRO A 424 21.58 -25.06 -11.26
C PRO A 424 21.96 -25.85 -9.99
N ALA A 425 22.42 -27.08 -10.15
CA ALA A 425 22.99 -27.88 -9.07
C ALA A 425 24.05 -27.11 -8.28
N GLY A 426 24.07 -27.25 -6.95
CA GLY A 426 25.01 -26.59 -6.05
C GLY A 426 24.76 -25.09 -5.83
N SER A 427 23.66 -24.53 -6.34
CA SER A 427 23.30 -23.13 -6.12
C SER A 427 22.83 -22.89 -4.68
N LYS A 428 23.09 -21.69 -4.16
CA LYS A 428 22.50 -21.19 -2.91
C LYS A 428 21.31 -20.29 -3.21
N LEU A 429 20.37 -20.20 -2.28
CA LEU A 429 19.30 -19.21 -2.30
C LEU A 429 19.66 -18.03 -1.41
N VAL A 430 19.45 -16.81 -1.90
CA VAL A 430 19.65 -15.58 -1.13
C VAL A 430 18.29 -14.92 -0.93
N PHE A 431 17.83 -14.86 0.31
CA PHE A 431 16.63 -14.16 0.71
C PHE A 431 17.02 -12.74 1.10
N GLN A 432 16.48 -11.77 0.39
CA GLN A 432 16.50 -10.36 0.76
C GLN A 432 15.14 -10.03 1.41
N MET A 433 15.18 -9.66 2.69
CA MET A 433 14.00 -9.43 3.53
C MET A 433 13.92 -7.94 3.90
N HIS A 434 12.73 -7.35 3.70
CA HIS A 434 12.41 -6.03 4.25
C HIS A 434 11.28 -6.18 5.25
N TYR A 435 11.55 -5.73 6.47
CA TYR A 435 10.62 -5.78 7.58
C TYR A 435 10.10 -4.38 7.93
N THR A 436 8.84 -4.31 8.32
CA THR A 436 8.21 -3.11 8.87
C THR A 436 7.80 -3.39 10.31
N SER A 437 8.30 -2.59 11.24
CA SER A 437 7.95 -2.68 12.66
C SER A 437 6.48 -2.28 12.87
N ASN A 438 5.77 -2.96 13.78
CA ASN A 438 4.32 -2.78 13.96
C ASN A 438 3.90 -2.27 15.36
N GLY A 439 4.85 -1.80 16.17
CA GLY A 439 4.62 -1.31 17.54
C GLY A 439 4.87 -2.36 18.63
N THR A 440 5.12 -3.62 18.26
CA THR A 440 5.47 -4.71 19.20
C THR A 440 6.63 -5.54 18.66
N GLU A 441 7.44 -6.13 19.54
CA GLU A 441 8.52 -7.03 19.09
C GLU A 441 7.90 -8.31 18.51
N GLN A 442 8.41 -8.72 17.35
CA GLN A 442 7.88 -9.84 16.57
C GLN A 442 8.99 -10.81 16.18
N VAL A 443 8.60 -12.01 15.75
CA VAL A 443 9.52 -12.98 15.16
C VAL A 443 9.00 -13.42 13.79
N ASP A 444 9.93 -13.76 12.89
CA ASP A 444 9.64 -14.29 11.57
C ASP A 444 10.62 -15.40 11.16
N ARG A 445 10.09 -16.47 10.59
CA ARG A 445 10.87 -17.52 9.93
C ARG A 445 10.31 -17.86 8.55
N SER A 446 10.17 -16.83 7.71
CA SER A 446 9.68 -16.92 6.34
C SER A 446 10.35 -18.00 5.50
N SER A 447 9.69 -18.44 4.44
CA SER A 447 10.16 -19.51 3.56
C SER A 447 9.81 -19.30 2.09
N VAL A 448 10.43 -20.09 1.22
CA VAL A 448 10.03 -20.26 -0.18
C VAL A 448 9.66 -21.71 -0.45
N GLY A 449 8.51 -21.91 -1.08
CA GLY A 449 8.04 -23.20 -1.56
C GLY A 449 8.32 -23.33 -3.06
N LEU A 450 8.79 -24.50 -3.49
CA LEU A 450 9.16 -24.77 -4.88
C LEU A 450 8.42 -26.01 -5.40
N CYS A 451 7.75 -25.89 -6.54
CA CYS A 451 7.23 -27.01 -7.31
C CYS A 451 8.09 -27.25 -8.54
N PHE A 452 8.61 -28.47 -8.69
CA PHE A 452 9.49 -28.85 -9.78
C PHE A 452 8.73 -29.47 -10.95
N VAL A 453 9.32 -29.36 -12.14
CA VAL A 453 8.88 -30.11 -13.31
C VAL A 453 9.33 -31.57 -13.16
N LYS A 454 8.39 -32.52 -13.23
CA LYS A 454 8.66 -33.96 -13.03
C LYS A 454 9.58 -34.56 -14.10
N ASP A 455 9.38 -34.17 -15.37
CA ASP A 455 10.25 -34.56 -16.49
C ASP A 455 10.93 -33.31 -17.07
N PRO A 456 12.22 -33.07 -16.80
CA PRO A 456 12.97 -31.95 -17.38
C PRO A 456 12.89 -31.85 -18.91
N LYS A 457 12.68 -32.96 -19.64
CA LYS A 457 12.54 -32.94 -21.11
C LYS A 457 11.22 -32.33 -21.58
N SER A 458 10.25 -32.20 -20.69
CA SER A 458 8.98 -31.52 -20.96
C SER A 458 9.15 -29.99 -21.01
N VAL A 459 10.22 -29.45 -20.41
CA VAL A 459 10.52 -28.02 -20.47
C VAL A 459 10.94 -27.63 -21.89
N LYS A 460 10.14 -26.77 -22.52
CA LYS A 460 10.39 -26.24 -23.86
C LYS A 460 11.01 -24.85 -23.82
N GLN A 461 10.64 -24.08 -22.80
CA GLN A 461 11.18 -22.73 -22.61
C GLN A 461 11.69 -22.53 -21.19
N ARG A 462 12.86 -21.91 -21.09
CA ARG A 462 13.41 -21.40 -19.84
C ARG A 462 12.92 -19.97 -19.65
N VAL A 463 12.37 -19.69 -18.48
CA VAL A 463 12.04 -18.33 -18.06
C VAL A 463 13.21 -17.75 -17.28
N VAL A 464 13.58 -16.51 -17.59
CA VAL A 464 14.57 -15.74 -16.82
C VAL A 464 14.07 -14.33 -16.59
N THR A 465 14.43 -13.76 -15.45
CA THR A 465 14.15 -12.37 -15.12
C THR A 465 15.34 -11.51 -15.53
N GLY A 466 15.12 -10.58 -16.43
CA GLY A 466 16.09 -9.55 -16.84
C GLY A 466 15.71 -8.18 -16.27
N ASN A 467 16.60 -7.20 -16.44
CA ASN A 467 16.33 -5.82 -16.05
C ASN A 467 16.80 -4.78 -17.08
N ALA A 468 16.12 -3.65 -17.07
CA ALA A 468 16.60 -2.37 -17.54
C ALA A 468 16.75 -1.47 -16.31
N SER A 469 17.97 -1.30 -15.81
CA SER A 469 18.27 -0.51 -14.62
C SER A 469 19.24 0.62 -14.93
N ASN A 470 19.22 1.67 -14.10
CA ASN A 470 20.20 2.74 -14.12
C ASN A 470 20.72 2.94 -12.69
N GLY A 471 22.00 2.62 -12.45
CA GLY A 471 22.65 2.76 -11.15
C GLY A 471 23.46 4.04 -10.96
N ARG A 472 23.44 4.96 -11.95
CA ARG A 472 24.34 6.12 -12.02
C ARG A 472 23.65 7.46 -11.81
N PHE A 473 22.34 7.44 -11.61
CA PHE A 473 21.56 8.66 -11.43
C PHE A 473 21.90 9.35 -10.10
N VAL A 474 21.57 10.63 -10.05
CA VAL A 474 21.70 11.48 -8.88
C VAL A 474 20.44 12.33 -8.82
N ILE A 475 19.61 12.11 -7.80
CA ILE A 475 18.40 12.90 -7.58
C ILE A 475 18.79 14.11 -6.73
N PRO A 476 18.68 15.35 -7.26
CA PRO A 476 19.01 16.55 -6.50
C PRO A 476 18.11 16.69 -5.26
N ALA A 477 18.65 17.31 -4.21
CA ALA A 477 17.86 17.74 -3.07
C ALA A 477 16.70 18.66 -3.52
N GLY A 478 15.49 18.42 -2.99
CA GLY A 478 14.31 19.24 -3.26
C GLY A 478 13.66 19.08 -4.64
N ASP A 479 14.20 18.27 -5.56
CA ASP A 479 13.61 18.06 -6.88
C ASP A 479 12.35 17.18 -6.78
N GLY A 480 11.18 17.75 -7.06
CA GLY A 480 9.89 17.06 -6.94
C GLY A 480 9.51 16.19 -8.14
N ASN A 481 10.30 16.14 -9.22
CA ASN A 481 9.95 15.34 -10.40
C ASN A 481 11.18 14.95 -11.25
N HIS A 482 12.20 14.39 -10.61
CA HIS A 482 13.45 14.03 -11.25
C HIS A 482 13.29 12.82 -12.18
N GLU A 483 13.60 12.97 -13.47
CA GLU A 483 13.49 11.90 -14.48
C GLU A 483 14.76 11.04 -14.55
N VAL A 484 14.60 9.71 -14.48
CA VAL A 484 15.67 8.74 -14.72
C VAL A 484 15.24 7.74 -15.78
N LYS A 485 16.15 7.47 -16.73
CA LYS A 485 15.91 6.55 -17.84
C LYS A 485 16.83 5.35 -17.78
N SER A 486 16.34 4.20 -18.22
CA SER A 486 17.13 3.03 -18.53
C SER A 486 16.58 2.36 -19.79
N GLU A 487 17.38 1.51 -20.41
CA GLU A 487 16.95 0.75 -21.58
C GLU A 487 17.62 -0.63 -21.64
N ARG A 488 16.98 -1.55 -22.37
CA ARG A 488 17.55 -2.84 -22.74
C ARG A 488 17.16 -3.18 -24.16
N LYS A 489 18.11 -3.62 -24.98
CA LYS A 489 17.84 -4.08 -26.34
C LYS A 489 17.68 -5.59 -26.39
N PHE A 490 16.63 -6.06 -27.07
CA PHE A 490 16.47 -7.46 -27.44
C PHE A 490 17.26 -7.74 -28.72
N VAL A 491 18.20 -8.67 -28.66
CA VAL A 491 19.11 -9.04 -29.77
C VAL A 491 18.48 -10.11 -30.66
N LYS A 492 17.56 -10.90 -30.10
CA LYS A 492 16.77 -11.93 -30.79
C LYS A 492 15.29 -11.67 -30.58
N ASP A 493 14.44 -12.32 -31.38
CA ASP A 493 13.01 -12.38 -31.10
C ASP A 493 12.80 -12.97 -29.71
N THR A 494 12.15 -12.23 -28.85
CA THR A 494 12.07 -12.52 -27.41
C THR A 494 10.62 -12.48 -26.95
N THR A 495 10.17 -13.53 -26.28
CA THR A 495 8.85 -13.53 -25.63
C THR A 495 8.98 -12.88 -24.26
N VAL A 496 8.31 -11.75 -24.05
CA VAL A 496 8.23 -11.01 -22.78
C VAL A 496 6.92 -11.37 -22.09
N MET A 497 7.02 -11.88 -20.86
CA MET A 497 5.91 -12.46 -20.11
C MET A 497 5.30 -11.48 -19.12
N SER A 498 6.13 -10.70 -18.44
CA SER A 498 5.71 -9.81 -17.35
C SER A 498 6.63 -8.59 -17.23
N LEU A 499 6.13 -7.55 -16.57
CA LEU A 499 6.87 -6.35 -16.20
C LEU A 499 6.75 -6.13 -14.68
N PHE A 500 7.81 -5.60 -14.05
CA PHE A 500 7.82 -5.36 -12.61
C PHE A 500 8.66 -4.10 -12.29
N PRO A 501 8.03 -2.91 -12.22
CA PRO A 501 8.73 -1.68 -11.85
C PRO A 501 9.16 -1.72 -10.38
N HIS A 502 10.36 -1.24 -10.10
CA HIS A 502 10.88 -1.15 -8.74
C HIS A 502 11.65 0.17 -8.52
N MET A 503 11.24 0.86 -7.46
CA MET A 503 11.78 2.10 -6.89
C MET A 503 11.53 2.10 -5.37
N HIS A 504 12.21 2.95 -4.61
CA HIS A 504 12.01 3.14 -3.17
C HIS A 504 11.03 4.30 -2.86
N LEU A 505 11.17 4.93 -1.69
CA LEU A 505 10.21 5.87 -1.11
C LEU A 505 9.97 7.15 -1.94
N ARG A 506 10.89 7.50 -2.84
CA ARG A 506 10.76 8.69 -3.70
C ARG A 506 10.18 8.35 -5.06
N GLY A 507 9.97 7.07 -5.38
CA GLY A 507 9.34 6.65 -6.62
C GLY A 507 7.97 7.32 -6.81
N LYS A 508 7.81 8.06 -7.92
CA LYS A 508 6.59 8.84 -8.24
C LYS A 508 5.83 8.22 -9.40
N SER A 509 6.53 7.82 -10.46
CA SER A 509 5.93 7.13 -11.61
C SER A 509 6.93 6.23 -12.31
N PHE A 510 6.43 5.22 -13.02
CA PHE A 510 7.25 4.32 -13.83
C PHE A 510 6.54 3.95 -15.14
N ARG A 511 7.25 4.07 -16.26
CA ARG A 511 6.74 3.74 -17.59
C ARG A 511 7.66 2.77 -18.33
N TYR A 512 7.06 1.79 -19.01
CA TYR A 512 7.71 0.91 -19.99
C TYR A 512 7.20 1.24 -21.40
N GLU A 513 8.12 1.52 -22.32
CA GLU A 513 7.86 1.69 -23.74
C GLU A 513 8.70 0.68 -24.54
N LEU A 514 8.09 -0.02 -25.51
CA LEU A 514 8.83 -0.80 -26.50
C LEU A 514 9.01 0.04 -27.76
N ALA A 515 10.25 0.35 -28.11
CA ALA A 515 10.62 0.96 -29.37
C ALA A 515 11.06 -0.12 -30.36
N TYR A 516 10.34 -0.25 -31.47
CA TYR A 516 10.60 -1.23 -32.52
C TYR A 516 11.65 -0.72 -33.52
N ALA A 517 12.31 -1.65 -34.22
CA ALA A 517 13.35 -1.31 -35.21
C ALA A 517 12.81 -0.52 -36.42
N ASP A 518 11.52 -0.61 -36.70
CA ASP A 518 10.81 0.12 -37.77
C ASP A 518 10.41 1.56 -37.36
N GLY A 519 10.71 1.97 -36.13
CA GLY A 519 10.38 3.30 -35.60
C GLY A 519 9.04 3.38 -34.87
N ARG A 520 8.22 2.32 -34.88
CA ARG A 520 7.00 2.24 -34.06
C ARG A 520 7.35 2.24 -32.57
N LYS A 521 6.45 2.77 -31.75
CA LYS A 521 6.54 2.78 -30.30
C LYS A 521 5.22 2.36 -29.68
N GLU A 522 5.30 1.70 -28.54
CA GLU A 522 4.14 1.21 -27.80
C GLU A 522 4.42 1.32 -26.30
N ILE A 523 3.52 1.97 -25.56
CA ILE A 523 3.57 1.98 -24.10
C ILE A 523 3.00 0.64 -23.62
N LEU A 524 3.85 -0.16 -23.00
CA LEU A 524 3.50 -1.48 -22.50
C LEU A 524 2.85 -1.42 -21.11
N LEU A 525 3.35 -0.50 -20.27
CA LEU A 525 2.88 -0.27 -18.91
C LEU A 525 3.16 1.18 -18.54
N ASP A 526 2.19 1.84 -17.92
CA ASP A 526 2.35 3.17 -17.33
C ASP A 526 1.77 3.17 -15.92
N VAL A 527 2.60 3.47 -14.92
CA VAL A 527 2.24 3.56 -13.51
C VAL A 527 2.42 5.02 -13.08
N PRO A 528 1.42 5.89 -13.29
CA PRO A 528 1.53 7.33 -13.04
C PRO A 528 1.56 7.72 -11.56
N ARG A 529 1.13 6.82 -10.67
CA ARG A 529 1.13 6.99 -9.20
C ARG A 529 1.78 5.76 -8.58
N TYR A 530 3.10 5.68 -8.68
CA TYR A 530 3.85 4.58 -8.06
C TYR A 530 3.79 4.71 -6.53
N ASP A 531 3.63 3.58 -5.85
CA ASP A 531 3.63 3.49 -4.40
C ASP A 531 4.59 2.36 -3.99
N PHE A 532 5.60 2.70 -3.17
CA PHE A 532 6.58 1.74 -2.67
C PHE A 532 5.96 0.60 -1.86
N ASN A 533 4.81 0.84 -1.22
CA ASN A 533 4.10 -0.18 -0.46
C ASN A 533 3.44 -1.24 -1.37
N TRP A 534 3.23 -0.91 -2.65
CA TRP A 534 2.49 -1.73 -3.61
C TRP A 534 3.29 -1.96 -4.90
N GLN A 535 4.19 -2.95 -4.84
CA GLN A 535 5.06 -3.32 -5.95
C GLN A 535 4.50 -4.54 -6.67
N ASN A 536 3.65 -4.30 -7.67
CA ASN A 536 2.94 -5.36 -8.38
C ASN A 536 3.72 -5.91 -9.58
N HIS A 537 3.67 -7.23 -9.77
CA HIS A 537 3.97 -7.85 -11.05
C HIS A 537 2.83 -7.60 -12.04
N PHE A 538 3.15 -7.25 -13.28
CA PHE A 538 2.18 -7.04 -14.35
C PHE A 538 2.35 -8.16 -15.39
N ILE A 539 1.49 -9.18 -15.33
CA ILE A 539 1.59 -10.38 -16.17
C ILE A 539 0.70 -10.19 -17.39
N PHE A 540 1.30 -10.14 -18.58
CA PHE A 540 0.53 -9.95 -19.80
C PHE A 540 -0.52 -11.06 -19.96
N GLU A 541 -1.75 -10.68 -20.32
CA GLU A 541 -2.80 -11.66 -20.67
C GLU A 541 -2.37 -12.50 -21.88
N LYS A 542 -1.69 -11.87 -22.83
CA LYS A 542 -1.02 -12.51 -23.96
C LYS A 542 0.42 -12.05 -23.99
N ALA A 543 1.36 -12.99 -23.85
CA ALA A 543 2.77 -12.68 -23.87
C ALA A 543 3.17 -11.87 -25.12
N LEU A 544 3.99 -10.84 -24.92
CA LEU A 544 4.46 -9.95 -25.97
C LEU A 544 5.65 -10.58 -26.68
N VAL A 545 5.62 -10.66 -28.01
CA VAL A 545 6.81 -11.03 -28.80
C VAL A 545 7.50 -9.75 -29.24
N ALA A 546 8.65 -9.44 -28.63
CA ALA A 546 9.51 -8.34 -29.03
C ALA A 546 10.46 -8.81 -30.16
N PRO A 547 10.34 -8.28 -31.39
CA PRO A 547 11.24 -8.65 -32.47
C PRO A 547 12.69 -8.26 -32.17
N ALA A 548 13.64 -9.00 -32.74
CA ALA A 548 15.05 -8.68 -32.70
C ALA A 548 15.30 -7.21 -33.10
N GLY A 549 16.09 -6.51 -32.31
CA GLY A 549 16.38 -5.09 -32.49
C GLY A 549 15.48 -4.14 -31.71
N SER A 550 14.36 -4.62 -31.15
CA SER A 550 13.49 -3.81 -30.30
C SER A 550 14.21 -3.40 -29.00
N VAL A 551 13.87 -2.21 -28.48
CA VAL A 551 14.45 -1.64 -27.28
C VAL A 551 13.35 -1.39 -26.26
N LEU A 552 13.42 -2.08 -25.12
CA LEU A 552 12.60 -1.81 -23.95
C LEU A 552 13.18 -0.60 -23.23
N LYS A 553 12.40 0.46 -23.12
CA LYS A 553 12.77 1.72 -22.46
C LYS A 553 11.96 1.88 -21.20
N CYS A 554 12.65 2.19 -20.11
CA CYS A 554 12.04 2.47 -18.82
C CYS A 554 12.28 3.93 -18.47
N THR A 555 11.23 4.64 -18.05
CA THR A 555 11.32 6.02 -17.55
C THR A 555 10.68 6.07 -16.17
N ALA A 556 11.48 6.44 -15.18
CA ALA A 556 11.08 6.63 -13.80
C ALA A 556 11.09 8.12 -13.45
N HIS A 557 10.19 8.55 -12.58
CA HIS A 557 10.28 9.86 -11.93
C HIS A 557 10.37 9.69 -10.42
N PHE A 558 11.16 10.55 -9.79
CA PHE A 558 11.32 10.60 -8.34
C PHE A 558 10.90 11.95 -7.76
N ASP A 559 10.31 11.93 -6.56
CA ASP A 559 9.94 13.11 -5.79
C ASP A 559 10.82 13.20 -4.53
N ASN A 560 11.90 13.97 -4.62
CA ASN A 560 12.80 14.30 -3.50
C ASN A 560 12.49 15.65 -2.86
N SER A 561 11.26 16.16 -3.03
CA SER A 561 10.81 17.41 -2.42
C SER A 561 10.23 17.19 -1.01
N GLU A 562 9.98 18.29 -0.29
CA GLU A 562 9.27 18.29 0.99
C GLU A 562 7.77 17.91 0.84
N GLU A 563 7.20 17.99 -0.37
CA GLU A 563 5.81 17.61 -0.62
C GLU A 563 5.62 16.09 -0.58
N ASN A 564 6.68 15.31 -0.83
CA ASN A 564 6.65 13.86 -0.64
C ASN A 564 6.78 13.53 0.84
N LEU A 565 5.67 13.23 1.51
CA LEU A 565 5.69 12.93 2.95
C LEU A 565 6.38 11.60 3.28
N ALA A 566 6.53 10.70 2.30
CA ALA A 566 7.32 9.48 2.47
C ALA A 566 8.83 9.73 2.37
N ASN A 567 9.26 10.92 1.91
CA ASN A 567 10.66 11.28 1.83
C ASN A 567 11.27 11.45 3.24
N PRO A 568 12.27 10.63 3.62
CA PRO A 568 12.88 10.71 4.95
C PRO A 568 13.82 11.91 5.11
N ASP A 569 14.36 12.44 4.00
CA ASP A 569 15.25 13.60 3.99
C ASP A 569 15.22 14.27 2.60
N PRO A 570 14.46 15.38 2.43
CA PRO A 570 14.38 16.13 1.17
C PRO A 570 15.57 17.06 0.94
N THR A 571 16.41 17.28 1.95
CA THR A 571 17.55 18.20 1.88
C THR A 571 18.82 17.55 1.35
N SER A 572 18.83 16.21 1.31
CA SER A 572 19.95 15.42 0.82
C SER A 572 19.81 15.05 -0.65
N GLU A 573 20.95 14.99 -1.32
CA GLU A 573 21.09 14.35 -2.63
C GLU A 573 20.96 12.82 -2.47
N VAL A 574 20.28 12.17 -3.42
CA VAL A 574 20.01 10.72 -3.34
C VAL A 574 20.58 10.00 -4.55
N ARG A 575 21.16 8.83 -4.31
CA ARG A 575 21.82 7.97 -5.32
C ARG A 575 21.31 6.54 -5.20
N TRP A 576 21.79 5.69 -6.12
CA TRP A 576 21.53 4.26 -6.04
C TRP A 576 21.98 3.67 -4.70
N GLY A 577 21.13 2.86 -4.07
CA GLY A 577 21.47 2.09 -2.89
C GLY A 577 20.41 1.06 -2.52
N ASP A 578 20.77 0.16 -1.61
CA ASP A 578 19.92 -0.96 -1.20
C ASP A 578 18.88 -0.56 -0.15
N GLN A 579 19.12 0.52 0.60
CA GLN A 579 18.25 0.91 1.69
C GLN A 579 17.03 1.67 1.19
N THR A 580 15.92 1.52 1.89
CA THR A 580 14.62 2.15 1.55
C THR A 580 14.69 3.69 1.51
N TRP A 581 15.66 4.31 2.20
CA TRP A 581 15.91 5.76 2.16
C TRP A 581 16.92 6.21 1.09
N GLU A 582 17.64 5.27 0.47
CA GLU A 582 18.37 5.46 -0.80
C GLU A 582 17.38 5.28 -1.97
N GLU A 583 17.84 5.11 -3.20
CA GLU A 583 16.93 4.81 -4.32
C GLU A 583 17.39 3.69 -5.23
N MET A 584 16.43 3.14 -5.97
CA MET A 584 16.69 2.23 -7.10
C MET A 584 15.84 2.64 -8.30
N MET A 585 16.37 2.37 -9.49
CA MET A 585 15.60 2.43 -10.73
C MET A 585 15.76 1.11 -11.45
N ILE A 586 14.77 0.24 -11.32
CA ILE A 586 14.79 -1.07 -11.97
C ILE A 586 13.49 -1.33 -12.70
N GLY A 587 13.59 -1.51 -14.01
CA GLY A 587 12.54 -2.10 -14.81
C GLY A 587 12.78 -3.60 -14.97
N TRP A 588 12.26 -4.42 -14.06
CA TRP A 588 12.33 -5.88 -14.19
C TRP A 588 11.36 -6.37 -15.26
N TYR A 589 11.74 -7.43 -15.95
CA TYR A 589 10.87 -8.12 -16.91
C TYR A 589 11.23 -9.60 -16.96
N ASP A 590 10.24 -10.45 -17.17
CA ASP A 590 10.48 -11.87 -17.45
C ASP A 590 10.48 -12.13 -18.96
N ILE A 591 11.44 -12.92 -19.42
CA ILE A 591 11.47 -13.45 -20.79
C ILE A 591 11.41 -14.97 -20.79
N ALA A 592 10.75 -15.53 -21.80
CA ALA A 592 10.76 -16.96 -22.10
C ALA A 592 11.61 -17.21 -23.36
N VAL A 593 12.64 -18.04 -23.22
CA VAL A 593 13.56 -18.44 -24.30
C VAL A 593 13.55 -19.96 -24.46
N PRO A 594 13.90 -20.54 -25.63
CA PRO A 594 14.04 -21.99 -25.76
C PRO A 594 14.94 -22.59 -24.66
N ALA A 595 14.54 -23.73 -24.09
CA ALA A 595 15.17 -24.26 -22.87
C ALA A 595 16.67 -24.59 -23.02
N GLY A 596 17.12 -24.91 -24.24
CA GLY A 596 18.53 -25.21 -24.54
C GLY A 596 19.37 -23.99 -24.91
N ASP A 597 18.76 -22.81 -25.03
CA ASP A 597 19.48 -21.59 -25.38
C ASP A 597 20.10 -20.94 -24.14
N ASP A 598 21.20 -20.22 -24.35
CA ASP A 598 21.75 -19.30 -23.35
C ASP A 598 20.93 -17.99 -23.32
N PRO A 599 20.19 -17.70 -22.23
CA PRO A 599 19.37 -16.49 -22.12
C PRO A 599 20.19 -15.21 -22.20
N ALA A 600 21.48 -15.23 -21.83
CA ALA A 600 22.38 -14.09 -21.94
C ALA A 600 22.52 -13.57 -23.39
N THR A 601 22.22 -14.41 -24.38
CA THR A 601 22.30 -14.05 -25.80
C THR A 601 21.08 -13.30 -26.35
N TYR A 602 20.02 -13.15 -25.54
CA TYR A 602 18.75 -12.55 -25.98
C TYR A 602 18.70 -11.04 -25.74
N THR A 603 19.52 -10.53 -24.83
CA THR A 603 19.55 -9.10 -24.49
C THR A 603 20.96 -8.56 -24.58
N ASP A 604 21.12 -7.28 -24.91
CA ASP A 604 22.45 -6.69 -24.89
C ASP A 604 22.91 -6.47 -23.44
N HIS A 605 23.95 -7.19 -23.03
CA HIS A 605 24.66 -6.96 -21.77
C HIS A 605 25.48 -5.68 -21.75
N ARG A 606 25.12 -4.68 -22.58
CA ARG A 606 25.69 -3.35 -22.47
C ARG A 606 25.35 -2.82 -21.08
N ARG A 607 26.34 -2.93 -20.18
CA ARG A 607 26.69 -1.83 -19.31
C ARG A 607 26.72 -0.59 -20.20
N GLY A 608 26.10 0.50 -19.78
CA GLY A 608 26.09 1.72 -20.59
C GLY A 608 27.52 2.01 -21.03
N LYS A 609 27.72 2.57 -22.23
CA LYS A 609 29.05 2.79 -22.84
C LYS A 609 29.99 3.68 -22.00
N ASP A 610 29.52 4.11 -20.83
CA ASP A 610 30.17 4.96 -19.84
C ASP A 610 30.68 4.16 -18.61
N ASP A 611 30.55 2.82 -18.59
CA ASP A 611 30.97 1.87 -17.53
C ASP A 611 32.42 1.32 -17.64
N GLU A 612 33.28 1.93 -18.47
CA GLU A 612 34.71 1.61 -18.53
C GLU A 612 35.61 2.50 -17.65
N GLY A 613 35.02 3.28 -16.73
CA GLY A 613 35.76 4.17 -15.83
C GLY A 613 35.36 4.00 -14.38
N GLU A 614 35.80 2.91 -13.75
CA GLU A 614 36.11 2.82 -12.30
C GLU A 614 37.15 1.73 -12.06
#